data_AF-A0A937Y5F2-F1
#
_entry.id   AF-A0A937Y5F2-F1
#
_cell.length_a   1.000
_cell.length_b   1.000
_cell.length_c   1.000
_cell.angle_alpha   90.00
_cell.angle_beta   90.00
_cell.angle_gamma   90.00
#
_symmetry.space_group_name_H-M   'P 1'
#
loop_
_entity.id
_entity.type
_entity.pdbx_description
1 polymer ?
#
loop_
_entity_poly.entity_id
_entity_poly.type
_entity_poly.pdbx_seq_one_letter_code
_entity_poly.pdbx_strand_id
1 'polypeptide(L)'
;MKPPLNRRQFLRSAAAGSLVFPGIVQRLLAESADPLAPKTPHFPAKAKNVIFLFMTGGVSHVDSFDPKPELVKGHGKEIKADHPEIKNRPGYERIYLKRPQWE
;
A
#
# COMPACT_ATOMS: atom_id res chain seq x y z
N MET A 1 65.90 0.39 -6.68
CA MET A 1 65.12 -0.85 -6.91
C MET A 1 64.86 -1.52 -5.56
N LYS A 2 63.61 -1.91 -5.25
CA LYS A 2 63.33 -2.74 -4.07
C LYS A 2 63.85 -4.16 -4.33
N PRO A 3 64.50 -4.83 -3.36
CA PRO A 3 64.98 -6.21 -3.55
C PRO A 3 63.80 -7.16 -3.84
N PRO A 4 64.02 -8.23 -4.62
CA PRO A 4 62.97 -9.20 -4.90
C PRO A 4 62.47 -9.84 -3.60
N LEU A 5 61.16 -10.06 -3.50
CA LEU A 5 60.53 -10.64 -2.32
C LEU A 5 61.12 -12.03 -2.04
N ASN A 6 61.65 -12.22 -0.83
CA ASN A 6 62.21 -13.49 -0.44
C ASN A 6 61.07 -14.49 -0.10
N ARG A 7 61.24 -15.78 -0.39
CA ARG A 7 60.22 -16.83 -0.15
C ARG A 7 59.67 -16.78 1.28
N ARG A 8 60.55 -16.54 2.26
CA ARG A 8 60.20 -16.41 3.68
C ARG A 8 59.31 -15.19 3.96
N GLN A 9 59.56 -14.07 3.29
CA GLN A 9 58.74 -12.86 3.43
C GLN A 9 57.36 -13.08 2.83
N PHE A 10 57.28 -13.73 1.67
CA PHE A 10 56.03 -14.12 1.03
C PHE A 10 55.19 -15.05 1.92
N LEU A 11 55.80 -16.11 2.47
CA LEU A 11 55.10 -17.03 3.36
C LEU A 11 54.60 -16.35 4.64
N ARG A 12 55.40 -15.44 5.21
CA ARG A 12 54.99 -14.65 6.39
C ARG A 12 53.83 -13.70 6.08
N SER A 13 53.86 -13.00 4.95
CA SER A 13 52.77 -12.11 4.56
C SER A 13 51.49 -12.87 4.23
N ALA A 14 51.60 -14.04 3.58
CA ALA A 14 50.45 -14.89 3.26
C ALA A 14 49.79 -15.43 4.53
N ALA A 15 50.58 -15.94 5.49
CA ALA A 15 50.06 -16.46 6.75
C ALA A 15 49.44 -15.36 7.64
N ALA A 16 50.05 -14.17 7.68
CA ALA A 16 49.49 -13.04 8.43
C ALA A 16 48.18 -12.53 7.79
N GLY A 17 48.15 -12.43 6.46
CA GLY A 17 46.95 -11.99 5.71
C GLY A 17 45.78 -12.97 5.84
N SER A 18 46.04 -14.28 5.85
CA SER A 18 45.00 -15.32 5.97
C SER A 18 44.27 -15.31 7.31
N LEU A 19 44.86 -14.77 8.37
CA LEU A 19 44.20 -14.67 9.68
C LEU A 19 43.17 -13.53 9.74
N VAL A 20 43.41 -12.44 9.02
CA VAL A 20 42.54 -11.25 9.02
C VAL A 20 41.48 -11.32 7.92
N PHE A 21 41.81 -11.99 6.80
CA PHE A 21 40.97 -12.06 5.61
C PHE A 21 39.53 -12.59 5.87
N PRO A 22 39.30 -13.66 6.66
CA PRO A 22 37.95 -14.16 6.93
C PRO A 22 37.06 -13.12 7.62
N GLY A 23 37.61 -12.34 8.56
CA GLY A 23 36.87 -11.29 9.28
C GLY A 23 36.50 -10.10 8.38
N ILE A 24 37.38 -9.73 7.44
CA ILE A 24 37.08 -8.71 6.43
C ILE A 24 36.00 -9.20 5.47
N VAL A 25 36.12 -10.43 4.96
CA VAL A 25 35.12 -11.02 4.06
C VAL A 25 33.77 -11.14 4.75
N GLN A 26 33.73 -11.59 6.00
CA GLN A 26 32.49 -11.68 6.78
C GLN A 26 31.83 -10.31 6.95
N ARG A 27 32.61 -9.26 7.21
CA ARG A 27 32.08 -7.89 7.36
C ARG A 27 31.54 -7.33 6.04
N LEU A 28 32.26 -7.53 4.93
CA LEU A 28 31.81 -7.13 3.60
C LEU A 28 30.55 -7.89 3.16
N LEU A 29 30.40 -9.15 3.55
CA LEU A 29 29.20 -9.95 3.26
C LEU A 29 28.02 -9.63 4.19
N ALA A 30 28.28 -9.23 5.44
CA ALA A 30 27.25 -8.90 6.42
C ALA A 30 26.58 -7.53 6.19
N GLU A 31 27.18 -6.66 5.38
CA GLU A 31 26.72 -5.27 5.15
C GLU A 31 25.55 -5.15 4.15
N SER A 32 24.68 -6.16 4.04
CA SER A 32 23.65 -6.20 2.99
C SER A 32 22.23 -6.54 3.46
N ALA A 33 21.91 -6.37 4.74
CA ALA A 33 20.52 -6.36 5.17
C ALA A 33 20.05 -4.91 5.36
N ASP A 34 19.61 -4.27 4.28
CA ASP A 34 18.85 -3.02 4.37
C ASP A 34 17.67 -3.27 5.34
N PRO A 35 17.58 -2.54 6.48
CA PRO A 35 16.53 -2.76 7.47
C PRO A 35 15.13 -2.47 6.93
N LEU A 36 15.04 -1.78 5.79
CA LEU A 36 13.81 -1.50 5.05
C LEU A 36 13.63 -2.43 3.84
N ALA A 37 14.50 -3.43 3.66
CA ALA A 37 14.35 -4.42 2.61
C ALA A 37 12.99 -5.12 2.73
N PRO A 38 12.27 -5.31 1.61
CA PRO A 38 11.04 -6.09 1.59
C PRO A 38 11.28 -7.50 2.15
N LYS A 39 10.47 -7.88 3.14
CA LYS A 39 10.50 -9.23 3.71
C LYS A 39 9.70 -10.19 2.83
N THR A 40 10.16 -11.42 2.75
CA THR A 40 9.39 -12.50 2.12
C THR A 40 8.06 -12.68 2.86
N PRO A 41 6.91 -12.61 2.17
CA PRO A 41 5.61 -12.81 2.81
C PRO A 41 5.43 -14.27 3.24
N HIS A 42 4.64 -14.50 4.29
CA HIS A 42 4.32 -15.86 4.75
C HIS A 42 3.54 -16.69 3.72
N PHE A 43 2.84 -16.03 2.79
CA PHE A 43 2.02 -16.66 1.76
C PHE A 43 2.30 -16.05 0.38
N PRO A 44 2.17 -16.82 -0.71
CA PRO A 44 2.27 -16.29 -2.06
C PRO A 44 1.11 -15.31 -2.32
N ALA A 45 1.43 -14.18 -2.96
CA ALA A 45 0.42 -13.21 -3.38
C ALA A 45 -0.48 -13.80 -4.47
N LYS A 46 -1.77 -13.98 -4.17
CA LYS A 46 -2.76 -14.51 -5.12
C LYS A 46 -3.57 -13.42 -5.83
N ALA A 47 -3.72 -12.26 -5.19
CA ALA A 47 -4.50 -11.15 -5.75
C ALA A 47 -3.71 -10.45 -6.86
N LYS A 48 -4.31 -10.30 -8.05
CA LYS A 48 -3.72 -9.60 -9.19
C LYS A 48 -4.14 -8.12 -9.28
N ASN A 49 -5.36 -7.81 -8.81
CA ASN A 49 -5.95 -6.48 -8.84
C ASN A 49 -6.63 -6.19 -7.50
N VAL A 50 -6.57 -4.93 -7.05
CA VAL A 50 -7.22 -4.45 -5.82
C VAL A 50 -8.08 -3.25 -6.18
N ILE A 51 -9.37 -3.29 -5.84
CA ILE A 51 -10.26 -2.14 -5.90
C ILE A 51 -10.41 -1.63 -4.46
N PHE A 52 -9.87 -0.46 -4.18
CA PHE A 52 -9.96 0.18 -2.87
C PHE A 52 -10.98 1.32 -2.91
N LEU A 53 -12.04 1.19 -2.13
CA LEU A 53 -13.11 2.19 -2.01
C LEU A 53 -12.97 2.85 -0.64
N PHE A 54 -12.61 4.13 -0.62
CA PHE A 54 -12.60 4.92 0.61
C PHE A 54 -13.90 5.70 0.75
N MET A 55 -14.63 5.44 1.83
CA MET A 55 -15.86 6.15 2.17
C MET A 55 -15.70 6.81 3.53
N THR A 56 -15.73 8.14 3.56
CA THR A 56 -15.64 8.93 4.79
C THR A 56 -16.82 8.58 5.71
N GLY A 57 -16.54 8.02 6.89
CA GLY A 57 -17.58 7.57 7.83
C GLY A 57 -18.13 6.16 7.58
N GLY A 58 -17.62 5.44 6.57
CA GLY A 58 -18.03 4.09 6.22
C GLY A 58 -19.29 4.03 5.34
N VAL A 59 -19.63 2.82 4.89
CA VAL A 59 -20.89 2.55 4.19
C VAL A 59 -21.93 2.24 5.25
N SER A 60 -22.97 3.06 5.37
CA SER A 60 -24.05 2.70 6.28
C SER A 60 -24.85 1.52 5.70
N HIS A 61 -25.47 0.73 6.59
CA HIS A 61 -26.38 -0.34 6.15
C HIS A 61 -27.55 0.24 5.32
N VAL A 62 -28.01 1.44 5.67
CA VAL A 62 -29.07 2.20 4.99
C VAL A 62 -28.65 2.58 3.56
N ASP A 63 -27.35 2.78 3.32
CA ASP A 63 -26.82 3.15 2.00
C ASP A 63 -26.49 1.94 1.11
N SER A 64 -26.42 0.74 1.68
CA SER A 64 -25.89 -0.43 0.99
C SER A 64 -26.97 -1.23 0.24
N PHE A 65 -27.91 -1.85 0.97
CA PHE A 65 -28.78 -2.90 0.40
C PHE A 65 -30.18 -2.99 1.01
N ASP A 66 -30.63 -1.97 1.75
CA ASP A 66 -32.00 -1.97 2.27
C ASP A 66 -33.01 -1.72 1.12
N PRO A 67 -34.01 -2.58 0.91
CA PRO A 67 -35.07 -2.33 -0.06
C PRO A 67 -35.82 -1.04 0.27
N LYS A 68 -35.90 -0.11 -0.69
CA LYS A 68 -36.57 1.20 -0.52
C LYS A 68 -37.86 1.27 -1.34
N PRO A 69 -38.93 0.53 -0.97
CA PRO A 69 -40.15 0.44 -1.77
C PRO A 69 -40.82 1.81 -1.97
N GLU A 70 -40.74 2.69 -0.98
CA GLU A 70 -41.30 4.04 -1.07
C GLU A 70 -40.53 4.94 -2.05
N LEU A 71 -39.20 4.77 -2.20
CA LEU A 71 -38.45 5.49 -3.23
C LEU A 71 -38.81 5.02 -4.64
N VAL A 72 -39.11 3.73 -4.80
CA VAL A 72 -39.59 3.18 -6.07
C VAL A 72 -40.97 3.73 -6.40
N LYS A 73 -41.93 3.66 -5.47
CA LYS A 73 -43.29 4.21 -5.63
C LYS A 73 -43.29 5.73 -5.86
N GLY A 74 -42.39 6.44 -5.18
CA GLY A 74 -42.28 7.89 -5.22
C GLY A 74 -41.40 8.43 -6.33
N HIS A 75 -40.83 7.59 -7.19
CA HIS A 75 -39.85 8.00 -8.18
C HIS A 75 -40.34 9.18 -9.05
N GLY A 76 -39.51 10.21 -9.18
CA GLY A 76 -39.83 11.41 -9.97
C GLY A 76 -40.65 12.47 -9.25
N LYS A 77 -41.09 12.23 -8.00
CA LYS A 77 -41.73 13.26 -7.18
C LYS A 77 -40.68 14.24 -6.64
N GLU A 78 -40.99 15.53 -6.70
CA GLU A 78 -40.14 16.60 -6.20
C GLU A 78 -40.19 16.67 -4.67
N ILE A 79 -39.04 16.86 -4.03
CA ILE A 79 -38.89 17.00 -2.58
C ILE A 79 -38.34 18.38 -2.23
N LYS A 80 -38.83 18.92 -1.10
CA LYS A 80 -38.27 20.12 -0.48
C LYS A 80 -37.36 19.69 0.66
N ALA A 81 -36.05 19.75 0.44
CA ALA A 81 -35.07 19.45 1.47
C ALA A 81 -34.57 20.76 2.10
N ASP A 82 -34.93 21.01 3.36
CA ASP A 82 -34.37 22.12 4.14
C ASP A 82 -33.09 21.65 4.85
N HIS A 83 -32.00 21.55 4.08
CA HIS A 83 -30.69 21.17 4.60
C HIS A 83 -29.67 22.29 4.30
N PRO A 84 -28.82 22.68 5.26
CA PRO A 84 -27.87 23.79 5.09
C PRO A 84 -26.90 23.57 3.91
N GLU A 85 -26.58 22.33 3.58
CA GLU A 85 -25.70 21.99 2.45
C GLU A 85 -26.37 22.09 1.07
N ILE A 86 -27.70 22.13 1.03
CA ILE A 86 -28.49 22.11 -0.21
C ILE A 86 -28.93 23.52 -0.60
N LYS A 87 -29.23 24.37 0.39
CA LYS A 87 -29.91 25.66 0.25
C LYS A 87 -29.32 26.61 -0.80
N ASN A 88 -28.00 26.59 -1.01
CA ASN A 88 -27.30 27.49 -1.95
C ASN A 88 -26.46 26.75 -2.99
N ARG A 89 -26.71 25.45 -3.22
CA ARG A 89 -25.90 24.65 -4.14
C ARG A 89 -26.49 24.69 -5.55
N PRO A 90 -25.75 25.18 -6.57
CA PRO A 90 -26.26 25.22 -7.94
C PRO A 90 -26.58 23.80 -8.44
N GLY A 91 -27.73 23.65 -9.09
CA GLY A 91 -28.23 22.35 -9.56
C GLY A 91 -28.99 21.51 -8.51
N TYR A 92 -29.15 22.01 -7.29
CA TYR A 92 -29.98 21.39 -6.25
C TYR A 92 -31.26 22.19 -5.97
N GLU A 93 -31.63 23.08 -6.89
CA GLU A 93 -32.86 23.88 -6.83
C GLU A 93 -34.11 23.00 -6.81
N ARG A 94 -34.04 21.85 -7.50
CA ARG A 94 -35.11 20.86 -7.60
C ARG A 94 -34.53 19.47 -7.39
N ILE A 95 -34.98 18.80 -6.33
CA ILE A 95 -34.54 17.44 -6.00
C ILE A 95 -35.72 16.51 -6.18
N TYR A 96 -35.48 15.35 -6.77
CA TYR A 96 -36.50 14.34 -7.00
C TYR A 96 -36.16 13.04 -6.28
N LEU A 97 -37.19 12.33 -5.84
CA LEU A 97 -37.02 10.96 -5.36
C LEU A 97 -36.50 10.08 -6.51
N LYS A 98 -35.35 9.46 -6.28
CA LYS A 98 -34.71 8.57 -7.24
C LYS A 98 -34.82 7.14 -6.75
N ARG A 99 -35.38 6.26 -7.59
CA ARG A 99 -35.35 4.82 -7.34
C ARG A 99 -33.90 4.31 -7.43
N PRO A 100 -33.58 3.20 -6.76
CA PRO A 100 -32.39 2.41 -7.05
C PRO A 100 -32.10 2.24 -8.54
N GLN A 101 -30.83 2.30 -8.95
CA GLN A 101 -30.41 2.15 -10.36
C GLN A 101 -29.74 0.82 -10.69
N TRP A 102 -29.71 -0.11 -9.73
CA TRP A 102 -29.13 -1.44 -9.90
C TRP A 102 -30.17 -2.49 -10.33
N GLU A 103 -31.39 -2.05 -10.66
CA GLU A 103 -32.46 -2.85 -11.29
C GLU A 103 -32.49 -2.65 -12.81
#